data_AF-A0A8C3UTV6-F1
#
_entry.id   AF-A0A8C3UTV6-F1
#
_cell.length_a   1.000
_cell.length_b   1.000
_cell.length_c   1.000
_cell.angle_alpha   90.00
_cell.angle_beta   90.00
_cell.angle_gamma   90.00
#
_symmetry.space_group_name_H-M   'P 1'
#
loop_
_entity.id
_entity.type
_entity.pdbx_description
1 polymer ?
#
loop_
_entity_poly.entity_id
_entity_poly.type
_entity_poly.pdbx_seq_one_letter_code
_entity_poly.pdbx_strand_id
1 'polypeptide(L)'
;MLLKPHSKIQVIEGAKNNLPDAEALKGAVAIQELAEGLTADDLLLVLISGGGSALLPAPIPPILLEEKEKLTKMLASRGAAIQELNIVRKTLSVLKGGGLAQLAHPAQVVSLILSDVIGDPVDIIASGPTAASSHSVQDCLQILTKYNLLHSLPKSVQTVLSSSPTKPTAPENYSHVSNIILGSNTLALEEAKRQAEGLGYAALVLSAAVQGEVGRDDIPSLCSVRVGMNEVQ
;
A
#
# COMPACT_ATOMS: atom_id res chain seq x y z
N MET A 1 8.66 17.96 -17.78
CA MET A 1 8.39 18.06 -16.33
C MET A 1 7.59 19.32 -16.06
N LEU A 2 6.48 19.23 -15.32
CA LEU A 2 5.58 20.35 -15.01
C LEU A 2 6.11 21.30 -13.91
N LEU A 3 7.30 21.06 -13.38
CA LEU A 3 7.85 21.84 -12.28
C LEU A 3 8.60 23.07 -12.78
N LYS A 4 8.36 24.20 -12.11
CA LYS A 4 9.06 25.46 -12.38
C LYS A 4 10.53 25.40 -11.93
N PRO A 5 11.44 26.20 -12.51
CA PRO A 5 12.87 26.20 -12.17
C PRO A 5 13.22 26.43 -10.68
N HIS A 6 12.30 26.99 -9.88
CA HIS A 6 12.47 27.25 -8.44
C HIS A 6 11.56 26.37 -7.57
N SER A 7 11.10 25.24 -8.11
CA SER A 7 10.32 24.28 -7.34
C SER A 7 11.10 23.79 -6.13
N LYS A 8 10.44 23.72 -4.97
CA LYS A 8 10.97 23.05 -3.76
C LYS A 8 10.75 21.54 -3.79
N ILE A 9 10.07 21.04 -4.83
CA ILE A 9 9.79 19.61 -5.03
C ILE A 9 10.94 19.01 -5.84
N GLN A 10 11.59 18.02 -5.26
CA GLN A 10 12.50 17.11 -5.96
C GLN A 10 11.70 15.97 -6.59
N VAL A 11 12.08 15.56 -7.80
CA VAL A 11 11.47 14.41 -8.48
C VAL A 11 12.52 13.34 -8.69
N ILE A 12 12.15 12.12 -8.33
CA ILE A 12 12.95 10.91 -8.52
C ILE A 12 12.03 9.91 -9.22
N GLU A 13 12.48 9.38 -10.35
CA GLU A 13 11.74 8.40 -11.14
C GLU A 13 12.38 7.03 -10.95
N GLY A 14 11.59 6.01 -10.68
CA GLY A 14 12.06 4.66 -10.46
C GLY A 14 10.95 3.63 -10.59
N ALA A 15 11.20 2.45 -10.05
CA ALA A 15 10.32 1.30 -10.09
C ALA A 15 9.95 0.82 -11.51
N LYS A 16 10.96 0.64 -12.38
CA LYS A 16 10.73 0.18 -13.76
C LYS A 16 9.97 -1.16 -13.77
N ASN A 17 8.95 -1.25 -14.63
CA ASN A 17 8.05 -2.42 -14.73
C ASN A 17 7.31 -2.75 -13.42
N ASN A 18 7.06 -1.76 -12.55
CA ASN A 18 6.41 -1.95 -11.26
C ASN A 18 7.18 -2.90 -10.32
N LEU A 19 8.51 -2.89 -10.44
CA LEU A 19 9.43 -3.61 -9.56
C LEU A 19 10.36 -2.61 -8.87
N PRO A 20 10.71 -2.79 -7.58
CA PRO A 20 11.72 -1.97 -6.92
C PRO A 20 13.02 -1.89 -7.73
N ASP A 21 13.69 -0.74 -7.68
CA ASP A 21 15.01 -0.55 -8.29
C ASP A 21 15.85 0.45 -7.48
N ALA A 22 17.08 0.68 -7.92
CA ALA A 22 18.03 1.56 -7.24
C ALA A 22 17.53 3.02 -7.19
N GLU A 23 16.80 3.50 -8.20
CA GLU A 23 16.28 4.87 -8.20
C GLU A 23 15.09 5.00 -7.23
N ALA A 24 14.21 4.01 -7.17
CA ALA A 24 13.16 3.95 -6.15
C ALA A 24 13.75 3.88 -4.74
N LEU A 25 14.84 3.15 -4.53
CA LEU A 25 15.55 3.12 -3.25
C LEU A 25 16.12 4.49 -2.88
N LYS A 26 16.73 5.22 -3.82
CA LYS A 26 17.17 6.60 -3.57
C LYS A 26 16.01 7.50 -3.15
N GLY A 27 14.86 7.37 -3.81
CA GLY A 27 13.63 8.08 -3.44
C GLY A 27 13.16 7.74 -2.02
N ALA A 28 13.15 6.46 -1.68
CA ALA A 28 12.77 6.00 -0.34
C ALA A 28 13.73 6.52 0.75
N VAL A 29 15.05 6.50 0.49
CA VAL A 29 16.05 7.05 1.42
C VAL A 29 15.84 8.56 1.62
N ALA A 30 15.62 9.32 0.55
CA ALA A 30 15.36 10.76 0.65
C ALA A 30 14.06 11.06 1.44
N ILE A 31 13.02 10.25 1.27
CA ILE A 31 11.77 10.36 2.04
C ILE A 31 12.00 10.03 3.52
N GLN A 32 12.81 9.00 3.80
CA GLN A 32 13.18 8.63 5.18
C GLN A 32 13.93 9.77 5.86
N GLU A 33 14.98 10.31 5.22
CA GLU A 33 15.78 11.43 5.75
C GLU A 33 14.92 12.69 5.98
N LEU A 34 13.98 12.97 5.08
CA LEU A 34 13.03 14.07 5.24
C LEU A 34 12.17 13.86 6.49
N ALA A 35 11.59 12.68 6.67
CA ALA A 35 10.69 12.37 7.78
C ALA A 35 11.40 12.39 9.14
N GLU A 36 12.62 11.84 9.23
CA GLU A 36 13.44 11.83 10.45
C GLU A 36 13.82 13.24 10.94
N GLY A 37 13.87 14.22 10.03
CA GLY A 37 14.22 15.61 10.35
C GLY A 37 13.04 16.47 10.85
N LEU A 38 11.82 15.95 10.88
CA LEU A 38 10.63 16.73 11.20
C LEU A 38 10.43 16.91 12.72
N THR A 39 9.82 18.03 13.07
CA THR A 39 9.52 18.43 14.45
C THR A 39 8.02 18.57 14.67
N ALA A 40 7.61 18.84 15.92
CA ALA A 40 6.18 18.97 16.27
C ALA A 40 5.50 20.18 15.60
N ASP A 41 6.29 21.15 15.13
CA ASP A 41 5.81 22.35 14.42
C ASP A 41 5.63 22.10 12.91
N ASP A 42 6.02 20.93 12.41
CA ASP A 42 5.96 20.57 11.01
C ASP A 42 4.71 19.75 10.65
N LEU A 43 4.38 19.76 9.36
CA LEU A 43 3.36 18.93 8.75
C LEU A 43 3.97 18.11 7.62
N LEU A 44 3.88 16.79 7.72
CA LEU A 44 4.18 15.89 6.63
C LEU A 44 2.92 15.64 5.79
N LEU A 45 2.91 16.19 4.57
CA LEU A 45 1.87 15.90 3.58
C LEU A 45 2.31 14.73 2.69
N VAL A 46 1.61 13.60 2.78
CA VAL A 46 1.91 12.38 2.01
C VAL A 46 0.87 12.19 0.91
N LEU A 47 1.31 12.23 -0.35
CA LEU A 47 0.44 12.02 -1.50
C LEU A 47 0.64 10.61 -2.04
N ILE A 48 -0.39 9.77 -1.96
CA ILE A 48 -0.29 8.35 -2.29
C ILE A 48 -1.21 8.02 -3.46
N SER A 49 -0.67 7.31 -4.44
CA SER A 49 -1.40 6.71 -5.56
C SER A 49 -0.95 5.28 -5.81
N GLY A 50 -1.51 4.64 -6.84
CA GLY A 50 -1.10 3.30 -7.30
C GLY A 50 0.41 3.21 -7.60
N GLY A 51 0.98 2.01 -7.41
CA GLY A 51 2.40 1.73 -7.63
C GLY A 51 3.34 2.01 -6.44
N GLY A 52 2.84 2.62 -5.35
CA GLY A 52 3.66 3.01 -4.20
C GLY A 52 4.48 1.88 -3.55
N SER A 53 3.99 0.64 -3.59
CA SER A 53 4.70 -0.52 -3.04
C SER A 53 6.08 -0.76 -3.70
N ALA A 54 6.18 -0.52 -5.01
CA ALA A 54 7.42 -0.66 -5.79
C ALA A 54 8.27 0.62 -5.76
N LEU A 55 7.62 1.79 -5.70
CA LEU A 55 8.28 3.11 -5.65
C LEU A 55 8.88 3.48 -4.28
N LEU A 56 8.44 2.81 -3.20
CA LEU A 56 8.92 3.08 -1.83
C LEU A 56 9.64 1.87 -1.20
N PRO A 57 10.70 1.31 -1.83
CA PRO A 57 11.45 0.22 -1.23
C PRO A 57 12.42 0.75 -0.17
N ALA A 58 12.17 0.40 1.09
CA ALA A 58 13.05 0.78 2.20
C ALA A 58 13.36 -0.46 3.04
N PRO A 59 14.34 -1.31 2.66
CA PRO A 59 14.72 -2.47 3.45
C PRO A 59 15.30 -2.04 4.81
N ILE A 60 15.05 -2.80 5.87
CA ILE A 60 15.62 -2.53 7.20
C ILE A 60 17.11 -2.89 7.18
N PRO A 61 18.05 -1.97 7.49
CA PRO A 61 19.46 -2.31 7.58
C PRO A 61 19.72 -3.46 8.58
N PRO A 62 20.59 -4.43 8.26
CA PRO A 62 21.52 -4.47 7.14
C PRO A 62 20.99 -5.19 5.88
N ILE A 63 19.68 -5.34 5.72
CA ILE A 63 19.09 -6.01 4.53
C ILE A 63 19.31 -5.14 3.29
N LEU A 64 19.82 -5.77 2.23
CA LEU A 64 19.95 -5.13 0.92
C LEU A 64 18.66 -5.23 0.10
N LEU A 65 18.50 -4.33 -0.87
CA LEU A 65 17.34 -4.34 -1.77
C LEU A 65 17.23 -5.67 -2.52
N GLU A 66 18.36 -6.18 -3.02
CA GLU A 66 18.45 -7.41 -3.79
C GLU A 66 18.06 -8.63 -2.95
N GLU A 67 18.39 -8.63 -1.65
CA GLU A 67 18.02 -9.69 -0.71
C GLU A 67 16.51 -9.72 -0.50
N LYS A 68 15.91 -8.54 -0.30
CA LYS A 68 14.46 -8.38 -0.15
C LYS A 68 13.70 -8.81 -1.42
N GLU A 69 14.22 -8.45 -2.59
CA GLU A 69 13.66 -8.90 -3.87
C GLU A 69 13.77 -10.41 -4.05
N LYS A 70 14.95 -10.98 -3.79
CA LYS A 70 15.20 -12.41 -3.93
C LYS A 70 14.26 -13.23 -3.04
N LEU A 71 14.08 -12.81 -1.80
CA LEU A 71 13.13 -13.44 -0.88
C LEU A 71 11.69 -13.37 -1.40
N THR A 72 11.28 -12.22 -1.90
CA THR A 72 9.93 -12.03 -2.49
C THR A 72 9.73 -12.94 -3.70
N LYS A 73 10.73 -13.04 -4.60
CA LYS A 73 10.71 -13.93 -5.77
C LYS A 73 10.65 -15.40 -5.37
N MET A 74 11.40 -15.81 -4.34
CA MET A 74 11.38 -17.18 -3.81
C MET A 74 10.03 -17.57 -3.21
N LEU A 75 9.38 -16.66 -2.48
CA LEU A 75 8.03 -16.88 -1.95
C LEU A 75 7.02 -17.01 -3.09
N ALA A 76 7.06 -16.08 -4.06
CA ALA A 76 6.18 -16.12 -5.22
C ALA A 76 6.34 -17.41 -6.04
N SER A 77 7.57 -17.87 -6.27
CA SER A 77 7.84 -19.12 -7.00
C SER A 77 7.35 -20.37 -6.26
N ARG A 78 7.08 -20.27 -4.95
CA ARG A 78 6.51 -21.35 -4.13
C ARG A 78 4.99 -21.22 -3.97
N GLY A 79 4.35 -20.30 -4.69
CA GLY A 79 2.90 -20.10 -4.65
C GLY A 79 2.42 -19.36 -3.40
N ALA A 80 3.24 -18.49 -2.82
CA ALA A 80 2.79 -17.59 -1.76
C ALA A 80 1.68 -16.67 -2.24
N ALA A 81 0.62 -16.55 -1.43
CA ALA A 81 -0.46 -15.63 -1.70
C ALA A 81 0.03 -14.17 -1.65
N ILE A 82 -0.63 -13.27 -2.37
CA ILE A 82 -0.24 -11.86 -2.41
C ILE A 82 -0.25 -11.21 -1.02
N GLN A 83 -1.18 -11.63 -0.16
CA GLN A 83 -1.27 -11.18 1.23
C GLN A 83 -0.04 -11.60 2.02
N GLU A 84 0.44 -12.84 1.84
CA GLU A 84 1.65 -13.34 2.50
C GLU A 84 2.91 -12.60 2.03
N LEU A 85 3.00 -12.36 0.72
CA LEU A 85 4.06 -11.52 0.15
C LEU A 85 4.03 -10.10 0.74
N ASN A 86 2.86 -9.51 0.94
CA ASN A 86 2.70 -8.19 1.56
C ASN A 86 3.18 -8.19 3.01
N ILE A 87 2.82 -9.20 3.79
CA ILE A 87 3.24 -9.32 5.20
C ILE A 87 4.76 -9.35 5.31
N VAL A 88 5.43 -10.21 4.52
CA VAL A 88 6.90 -10.30 4.53
C VAL A 88 7.53 -8.99 4.05
N ARG A 89 7.01 -8.38 2.97
CA ARG A 89 7.54 -7.13 2.43
C ARG A 89 7.40 -5.95 3.40
N LYS A 90 6.29 -5.87 4.14
CA LYS A 90 6.05 -4.86 5.20
C LYS A 90 7.00 -5.08 6.37
N THR A 91 7.07 -6.31 6.89
CA THR A 91 7.90 -6.67 8.06
C THR A 91 9.39 -6.33 7.84
N LEU A 92 9.88 -6.49 6.61
CA LEU A 92 11.26 -6.19 6.26
C LEU A 92 11.43 -4.76 5.70
N SER A 93 10.55 -3.81 6.07
CA SER A 93 10.60 -2.43 5.58
C SER A 93 10.63 -1.41 6.71
N VAL A 94 11.46 -0.38 6.54
CA VAL A 94 11.48 0.80 7.43
C VAL A 94 10.23 1.67 7.21
N LEU A 95 9.84 1.91 5.96
CA LEU A 95 8.78 2.90 5.64
C LEU A 95 7.36 2.34 5.53
N LYS A 96 7.20 1.01 5.42
CA LYS A 96 5.88 0.38 5.21
C LYS A 96 5.24 0.02 6.55
N GLY A 97 3.93 -0.24 6.54
CA GLY A 97 3.21 -0.68 7.76
C GLY A 97 3.21 0.36 8.88
N GLY A 98 3.17 1.66 8.52
CA GLY A 98 3.12 2.78 9.45
C GLY A 98 4.49 3.40 9.75
N GLY A 99 5.58 2.78 9.29
CA GLY A 99 6.93 3.24 9.62
C GLY A 99 7.26 4.65 9.14
N LEU A 100 6.72 5.12 8.00
CA LEU A 100 6.88 6.53 7.60
C LEU A 100 6.23 7.49 8.61
N ALA A 101 5.02 7.16 9.07
CA ALA A 101 4.34 7.97 10.07
C ALA A 101 5.04 7.94 11.43
N GLN A 102 5.68 6.83 11.79
CA GLN A 102 6.48 6.73 13.01
C GLN A 102 7.73 7.61 12.94
N LEU A 103 8.45 7.58 11.83
CA LEU A 103 9.65 8.40 11.65
C LEU A 103 9.33 9.90 11.66
N ALA A 104 8.16 10.27 11.16
CA ALA A 104 7.70 11.65 11.17
C ALA A 104 7.28 12.16 12.57
N HIS A 105 7.06 11.27 13.55
CA HIS A 105 6.66 11.69 14.89
C HIS A 105 7.79 12.53 15.54
N PRO A 106 7.50 13.73 16.08
CA PRO A 106 6.19 14.21 16.54
C PRO A 106 5.39 15.10 15.57
N ALA A 107 5.83 15.26 14.32
CA ALA A 107 5.12 16.07 13.32
C ALA A 107 3.72 15.50 13.02
N GLN A 108 2.79 16.37 12.61
CA GLN A 108 1.49 15.91 12.10
C GLN A 108 1.67 15.26 10.73
N VAL A 109 0.92 14.20 10.44
CA VAL A 109 0.94 13.51 9.15
C VAL A 109 -0.44 13.53 8.53
N VAL A 110 -0.55 14.07 7.32
CA VAL A 110 -1.78 14.04 6.53
C VAL A 110 -1.52 13.30 5.22
N SER A 111 -2.18 12.17 5.04
CA SER A 111 -2.11 11.37 3.82
C SER A 111 -3.33 11.59 2.95
N LEU A 112 -3.09 11.94 1.69
CA LEU A 112 -4.12 12.10 0.66
C LEU A 112 -3.95 10.96 -0.36
N ILE A 113 -4.97 10.12 -0.46
CA ILE A 113 -4.85 8.79 -1.09
C ILE A 113 -5.79 8.67 -2.28
N LEU A 114 -5.24 8.25 -3.42
CA LEU A 114 -5.97 7.71 -4.56
C LEU A 114 -5.87 6.18 -4.51
N SER A 115 -6.98 5.52 -4.16
CA SER A 115 -7.04 4.07 -3.98
C SER A 115 -7.31 3.36 -5.30
N ASP A 116 -6.42 2.42 -5.63
CA ASP A 116 -6.59 1.40 -6.68
C ASP A 116 -6.90 0.01 -6.10
N VAL A 117 -7.20 -0.07 -4.80
CA VAL A 117 -7.46 -1.33 -4.08
C VAL A 117 -8.93 -1.43 -3.72
N ILE A 118 -9.53 -2.59 -4.01
CA ILE A 118 -10.94 -2.85 -3.70
C ILE A 118 -11.18 -2.76 -2.18
N GLY A 119 -12.21 -1.99 -1.80
CA GLY A 119 -12.58 -1.76 -0.40
C GLY A 119 -11.77 -0.67 0.31
N ASP A 120 -10.83 -0.03 -0.39
CA ASP A 120 -9.98 1.06 0.10
C ASP A 120 -9.24 0.83 1.44
N PRO A 121 -8.68 -0.37 1.72
CA PRO A 121 -7.93 -0.63 2.96
C PRO A 121 -6.61 0.14 2.99
N VAL A 122 -6.54 1.19 3.80
CA VAL A 122 -5.39 2.11 3.89
C VAL A 122 -4.09 1.41 4.26
N ASP A 123 -4.14 0.38 5.10
CA ASP A 123 -2.97 -0.40 5.49
C ASP A 123 -2.39 -1.23 4.33
N ILE A 124 -3.19 -1.52 3.29
CA ILE A 124 -2.77 -2.28 2.11
C ILE A 124 -2.33 -1.35 0.98
N ILE A 125 -3.00 -0.20 0.80
CA ILE A 125 -2.67 0.77 -0.26
C ILE A 125 -1.21 1.23 -0.10
N ALA A 126 -0.41 1.07 -1.15
CA ALA A 126 1.04 1.31 -1.13
C ALA A 126 1.80 0.60 0.02
N SER A 127 1.24 -0.48 0.57
CA SER A 127 1.72 -1.17 1.79
C SER A 127 1.61 -0.34 3.08
N GLY A 128 0.72 0.64 3.12
CA GLY A 128 0.33 1.39 4.32
C GLY A 128 1.47 2.13 5.00
N PRO A 129 2.22 3.03 4.33
CA PRO A 129 3.34 3.73 4.96
C PRO A 129 2.91 4.61 6.15
N THR A 130 1.66 5.07 6.16
CA THR A 130 1.06 5.93 7.19
C THR A 130 -0.08 5.28 7.95
N ALA A 131 -0.19 3.95 7.90
CA ALA A 131 -1.22 3.21 8.61
C ALA A 131 -0.61 2.03 9.35
N ALA A 132 -1.08 1.82 10.59
CA ALA A 132 -0.62 0.73 11.43
C ALA A 132 -0.72 -0.62 10.72
N SER A 133 0.33 -1.44 10.81
CA SER A 133 0.26 -2.83 10.39
C SER A 133 -0.47 -3.66 11.45
N SER A 134 -1.46 -4.45 11.02
CA SER A 134 -2.10 -5.47 11.87
C SER A 134 -1.26 -6.75 12.02
N HIS A 135 -0.17 -6.86 11.27
CA HIS A 135 0.69 -8.05 11.26
C HIS A 135 1.98 -7.82 12.02
N SER A 136 2.40 -8.88 12.70
CA SER A 136 3.59 -8.96 13.51
C SER A 136 4.75 -9.67 12.78
N VAL A 137 5.94 -9.57 13.35
CA VAL A 137 7.11 -10.35 12.89
C VAL A 137 6.85 -11.86 13.00
N GLN A 138 6.00 -12.29 13.93
CA GLN A 138 5.64 -13.70 14.06
C GLN A 138 4.87 -14.22 12.84
N ASP A 139 4.01 -13.41 12.24
CA ASP A 139 3.29 -13.76 11.01
C ASP A 139 4.28 -13.97 9.86
N CYS A 140 5.30 -13.10 9.75
CA CYS A 140 6.39 -13.26 8.79
C CYS A 140 7.14 -14.58 9.02
N LEU A 141 7.50 -14.90 10.26
CA LEU A 141 8.19 -16.16 10.59
C LEU A 141 7.33 -17.39 10.26
N GLN A 142 6.02 -17.34 10.51
CA GLN A 142 5.10 -18.41 10.15
C GLN A 142 5.03 -18.62 8.63
N ILE A 143 4.96 -17.55 7.85
CA ILE A 143 5.00 -17.62 6.37
C ILE A 143 6.32 -18.23 5.90
N LEU A 144 7.46 -17.75 6.41
CA LEU A 144 8.77 -18.27 6.03
C LEU A 144 8.94 -19.76 6.40
N THR A 145 8.31 -20.20 7.49
CA THR A 145 8.25 -21.61 7.90
C THR A 145 7.37 -22.42 6.96
N LYS A 146 6.15 -21.95 6.68
CA LYS A 146 5.19 -22.57 5.74
C LYS A 146 5.84 -22.89 4.40
N TYR A 147 6.67 -21.97 3.90
CA TYR A 147 7.36 -22.13 2.63
C TYR A 147 8.76 -22.75 2.75
N ASN A 148 9.18 -23.29 3.90
CA ASN A 148 10.49 -23.92 4.11
C ASN A 148 11.68 -23.02 3.69
N LEU A 149 11.64 -21.75 4.07
CA LEU A 149 12.65 -20.74 3.69
C LEU A 149 13.59 -20.33 4.81
N LEU A 150 13.28 -20.63 6.08
CA LEU A 150 14.06 -20.20 7.25
C LEU A 150 15.56 -20.52 7.13
N HIS A 151 15.91 -21.72 6.64
CA HIS A 151 17.31 -22.13 6.49
C HIS A 151 18.03 -21.50 5.29
N SER A 152 17.28 -20.91 4.35
CA SER A 152 17.81 -20.27 3.15
C SER A 152 17.87 -18.73 3.24
N LEU A 153 17.51 -18.17 4.39
CA LEU A 153 17.49 -16.73 4.60
C LEU A 153 18.92 -16.16 4.61
N PRO A 154 19.16 -15.01 3.98
CA PRO A 154 20.39 -14.27 4.17
C PRO A 154 20.60 -13.89 5.65
N LYS A 155 21.86 -13.78 6.08
CA LYS A 155 22.20 -13.43 7.47
C LYS A 155 21.58 -12.10 7.91
N SER A 156 21.53 -11.11 7.02
CA SER A 156 20.92 -9.80 7.27
C SER A 156 19.45 -9.92 7.66
N VAL A 157 18.67 -10.73 6.93
CA VAL A 157 17.26 -10.99 7.20
C VAL A 157 17.09 -11.74 8.52
N GLN A 158 17.93 -12.73 8.80
CA GLN A 158 17.90 -13.45 10.08
C GLN A 158 18.16 -12.51 11.26
N THR A 159 19.12 -11.58 11.14
CA THR A 159 19.43 -10.58 12.17
C THR A 159 18.24 -9.65 12.44
N VAL A 160 17.57 -9.14 11.39
CA VAL A 160 16.40 -8.27 11.57
C VAL A 160 15.22 -8.99 12.20
N LEU A 161 14.97 -10.24 11.80
CA LEU A 161 13.88 -11.03 12.35
C LEU A 161 14.13 -11.46 13.81
N SER A 162 15.39 -11.63 14.23
CA SER A 162 15.74 -12.01 15.60
C SER A 162 15.87 -10.83 16.56
N SER A 163 16.19 -9.63 16.06
CA SER A 163 16.28 -8.40 16.86
C SER A 163 14.91 -7.77 17.14
N SER A 164 13.89 -8.15 16.36
CA SER A 164 12.54 -7.62 16.54
C SER A 164 11.91 -8.15 17.83
N PRO A 165 11.33 -7.30 18.69
CA PRO A 165 10.73 -7.74 19.94
C PRO A 165 9.57 -8.72 19.66
N THR A 166 9.60 -9.86 20.36
CA THR A 166 8.58 -10.92 20.26
C THR A 166 7.28 -10.59 21.01
N LYS A 167 7.30 -9.55 21.84
CA LYS A 167 6.10 -9.03 22.53
C LYS A 167 5.50 -7.88 21.72
N PRO A 168 4.16 -7.73 21.70
CA PRO A 168 3.57 -6.50 21.20
C PRO A 168 4.18 -5.34 21.99
N THR A 169 4.91 -4.47 21.31
CA THR A 169 5.12 -3.10 21.78
C THR A 169 3.75 -2.51 22.06
N ALA A 170 3.64 -1.60 23.04
CA ALA A 170 2.39 -0.87 23.26
C ALA A 170 1.85 -0.39 21.90
N PRO A 171 0.54 -0.47 21.63
CA PRO A 171 -0.01 -0.13 20.33
C PRO A 171 0.52 1.24 19.94
N GLU A 172 1.25 1.27 18.83
CA GLU A 172 1.92 2.48 18.35
C GLU A 172 0.87 3.58 18.22
N ASN A 173 1.18 4.75 18.78
CA ASN A 173 0.24 5.85 18.78
C ASN A 173 0.28 6.54 17.41
N TYR A 174 -0.80 6.38 16.63
CA TYR A 174 -1.01 7.05 15.33
C TYR A 174 -1.96 8.26 15.43
N SER A 175 -2.15 8.84 16.62
CA SER A 175 -3.05 9.99 16.83
C SER A 175 -2.63 11.25 16.06
N HIS A 176 -1.37 11.38 15.68
CA HIS A 176 -0.84 12.46 14.83
C HIS A 176 -1.08 12.25 13.33
N VAL A 177 -1.78 11.16 12.94
CA VAL A 177 -1.94 10.77 11.54
C VAL A 177 -3.40 10.85 11.11
N SER A 178 -3.64 11.52 9.97
CA SER A 178 -4.92 11.53 9.28
C SER A 178 -4.76 10.95 7.87
N ASN A 179 -5.46 9.85 7.58
CA ASN A 179 -5.49 9.24 6.27
C ASN A 179 -6.83 9.54 5.58
N ILE A 180 -6.79 10.20 4.42
CA ILE A 180 -7.96 10.66 3.68
C ILE A 180 -7.94 10.04 2.28
N ILE A 181 -8.95 9.25 1.96
CA ILE A 181 -9.18 8.75 0.59
C ILE A 181 -9.85 9.88 -0.20
N LEU A 182 -9.09 10.48 -1.12
CA LEU A 182 -9.60 11.53 -2.01
C LEU A 182 -10.25 10.97 -3.27
N GLY A 183 -9.88 9.76 -3.67
CA GLY A 183 -10.42 9.12 -4.86
C GLY A 183 -10.36 7.62 -4.73
N SER A 184 -11.46 6.96 -5.10
CA SER A 184 -11.56 5.51 -5.21
C SER A 184 -12.66 5.12 -6.19
N ASN A 185 -12.76 3.82 -6.50
CA ASN A 185 -13.83 3.30 -7.34
C ASN A 185 -15.21 3.56 -6.73
N THR A 186 -15.34 3.41 -5.40
CA THR A 186 -16.59 3.69 -4.68
C THR A 186 -17.04 5.13 -4.88
N LEU A 187 -16.13 6.10 -4.66
CA LEU A 187 -16.42 7.52 -4.85
C LEU A 187 -16.80 7.85 -6.30
N ALA A 188 -16.12 7.23 -7.27
CA ALA A 188 -16.43 7.40 -8.69
C ALA A 188 -17.83 6.84 -9.05
N LEU A 189 -18.20 5.67 -8.52
CA LEU A 189 -19.51 5.06 -8.73
C LEU A 189 -20.64 5.85 -8.10
N GLU A 190 -20.43 6.37 -6.89
CA GLU A 190 -21.40 7.23 -6.20
C GLU A 190 -21.67 8.51 -6.99
N GLU A 191 -20.61 9.17 -7.48
CA GLU A 191 -20.77 10.37 -8.30
C GLU A 191 -21.41 10.06 -9.66
N ALA A 192 -21.05 8.94 -10.30
CA ALA A 192 -21.69 8.51 -11.54
C ALA A 192 -23.19 8.24 -11.36
N LYS A 193 -23.58 7.59 -10.26
CA LYS A 193 -24.99 7.39 -9.89
C LYS A 193 -25.70 8.73 -9.72
N ARG A 194 -25.11 9.65 -8.93
CA ARG A 194 -25.68 10.96 -8.66
C ARG A 194 -25.91 11.77 -9.94
N GLN A 195 -24.97 11.72 -10.88
CA GLN A 195 -25.10 12.39 -12.18
C GLN A 195 -26.21 11.76 -13.04
N ALA A 196 -26.30 10.43 -13.07
CA ALA A 196 -27.37 9.74 -13.79
C ALA A 196 -28.76 10.08 -13.23
N GLU A 197 -28.91 10.10 -11.90
CA GLU A 197 -30.15 10.54 -11.24
C GLU A 197 -30.47 12.01 -11.54
N GLY A 198 -29.46 12.89 -11.56
CA GLY A 198 -29.62 14.30 -11.95
C GLY A 198 -30.07 14.51 -13.40
N LEU A 199 -29.81 13.54 -14.28
CA LEU A 199 -30.28 13.52 -15.67
C LEU A 199 -31.65 12.84 -15.83
N GLY A 200 -32.27 12.37 -14.74
CA GLY A 200 -33.58 11.72 -14.74
C GLY A 200 -33.56 10.21 -14.95
N TYR A 201 -32.39 9.56 -14.90
CA TYR A 201 -32.29 8.10 -14.95
C TYR A 201 -32.47 7.50 -13.56
N ALA A 202 -33.12 6.33 -13.48
CA ALA A 202 -33.05 5.47 -12.30
C ALA A 202 -31.71 4.73 -12.31
N ALA A 203 -30.82 5.03 -11.36
CA ALA A 203 -29.47 4.46 -11.31
C ALA A 203 -29.25 3.62 -10.05
N LEU A 204 -28.58 2.48 -10.22
CA LEU A 204 -28.22 1.57 -9.12
C LEU A 204 -26.77 1.13 -9.27
N VAL A 205 -25.99 1.27 -8.19
CA VAL A 205 -24.64 0.70 -8.10
C VAL A 205 -24.79 -0.76 -7.70
N LEU A 206 -24.49 -1.68 -8.63
CA LEU A 206 -24.60 -3.11 -8.38
C LEU A 206 -23.47 -3.65 -7.48
N SER A 207 -22.25 -3.18 -7.69
CA SER A 207 -21.09 -3.51 -6.85
C SER A 207 -19.92 -2.58 -7.15
N ALA A 208 -19.15 -2.25 -6.12
CA ALA A 208 -17.85 -1.56 -6.23
C ALA A 208 -16.64 -2.53 -6.13
N ALA A 209 -16.92 -3.83 -6.01
CA ALA A 209 -15.94 -4.88 -5.68
C ALA A 209 -15.97 -6.05 -6.66
N VAL A 210 -16.31 -5.79 -7.93
CA VAL A 210 -16.35 -6.84 -8.96
C VAL A 210 -14.93 -7.38 -9.18
N GLN A 211 -14.77 -8.70 -9.01
CA GLN A 211 -13.53 -9.45 -9.23
C GLN A 211 -13.87 -10.72 -10.00
N GLY A 212 -12.95 -11.16 -10.87
CA GLY A 212 -13.11 -12.37 -11.68
C GLY A 212 -12.04 -12.48 -12.73
N GLU A 213 -11.96 -13.63 -13.40
CA GLU A 213 -11.17 -13.76 -14.62
C GLU A 213 -11.84 -12.95 -15.73
N VAL A 214 -11.03 -12.30 -16.58
CA VAL A 214 -11.55 -11.57 -17.73
C VAL A 214 -11.69 -12.56 -18.90
N GLY A 215 -12.71 -13.40 -18.85
CA GLY A 215 -13.09 -14.34 -19.91
C GLY A 215 -14.20 -13.80 -20.81
N ARG A 216 -14.34 -14.35 -22.04
CA ARG A 216 -15.43 -14.00 -22.97
C ARG A 216 -16.83 -14.33 -22.43
N ASP A 217 -16.92 -15.25 -21.47
CA ASP A 217 -18.19 -15.82 -20.98
C ASP A 217 -18.69 -15.22 -19.65
N ASP A 218 -17.98 -14.24 -19.05
CA ASP A 218 -18.31 -13.67 -17.74
C ASP A 218 -19.16 -12.37 -17.80
N ILE A 219 -19.09 -11.64 -18.92
CA ILE A 219 -19.90 -10.45 -19.20
C ILE A 219 -21.44 -10.70 -19.24
N PRO A 220 -21.95 -11.87 -19.70
CA PRO A 220 -23.39 -12.14 -19.75
C PRO A 220 -24.11 -12.06 -18.40
N SER A 221 -23.42 -12.35 -17.29
CA SER A 221 -24.01 -12.27 -15.94
C SER A 221 -24.41 -10.83 -15.57
N LEU A 222 -23.57 -9.84 -15.90
CA LEU A 222 -23.87 -8.41 -15.72
C LEU A 222 -24.94 -7.91 -16.70
N CYS A 223 -24.94 -8.41 -17.94
CA CYS A 223 -25.94 -8.05 -18.96
C CYS A 223 -27.35 -8.63 -18.69
N SER A 224 -27.47 -9.63 -17.81
CA SER A 224 -28.77 -10.25 -17.47
C SER A 224 -29.58 -9.50 -16.41
N VAL A 225 -28.98 -8.47 -15.78
CA VAL A 225 -29.68 -7.63 -14.79
C VAL A 225 -30.62 -6.65 -15.53
N ARG A 226 -31.83 -7.11 -15.84
CA ARG A 226 -32.96 -6.25 -16.20
C ARG A 226 -33.63 -5.78 -14.91
N VAL A 227 -33.48 -4.49 -14.57
CA VAL A 227 -34.34 -3.87 -13.56
C VAL A 227 -35.73 -3.75 -14.17
N GLY A 228 -36.67 -4.58 -13.71
CA GLY A 228 -38.07 -4.46 -14.09
C GLY A 228 -38.59 -3.11 -13.62
N MET A 229 -38.89 -2.22 -14.56
CA MET A 229 -39.69 -1.03 -14.28
C MET A 229 -41.11 -1.54 -14.02
N ASN A 230 -41.49 -1.67 -12.74
CA ASN A 230 -42.91 -1.78 -12.41
C ASN A 230 -43.56 -0.46 -12.84
N GLU A 231 -44.45 -0.55 -13.82
CA GLU A 231 -45.37 0.50 -14.20
C GLU A 231 -46.08 1.00 -12.93
N VAL A 232 -45.75 2.22 -12.52
CA VAL A 232 -46.59 2.96 -11.57
C VAL A 232 -47.81 3.39 -12.37
N GLN A 233 -48.96 2.77 -12.06
CA GLN A 233 -50.28 3.22 -12.50
C GLN A 233 -50.58 4.64 -12.04
#